data_AF-A0A7C3L5G1-F1
#
_entry.id   AF-A0A7C3L5G1-F1
#
_cell.length_a   1.000
_cell.length_b   1.000
_cell.length_c   1.000
_cell.angle_alpha   90.00
_cell.angle_beta   90.00
_cell.angle_gamma   90.00
#
_symmetry.space_group_name_H-M   'P 1'
#
loop_
_entity.id
_entity.type
_entity.pdbx_description
1 polymer ?
#
loop_
_entity_poly.entity_id
_entity_poly.type
_entity_poly.pdbx_seq_one_letter_code
_entity_poly.pdbx_strand_id
1 'polypeptide(L)'
;DLWLKLLLAFLPLVIIGFIFKDQIKTLFNVETVAWMFIIGGFVFLIVEYFYKPKEHTVKEVEEVTYTQAWWVGFVQIFSLVPGTSRAGATIIGGMLSGLDRKTASDFSFLLAIPVMGTVSGYDLLKHYQEFANANWVAFGIGFVVALVVAYITVKLFLVFIQKFTFVPFGIYRIVFGIFLLMII
;
A
#
# COMPACT_ATOMS: atom_id res chain seq x y z
N ASP A 1 -10.60 -16.97 -10.64
CA ASP A 1 -11.47 -15.80 -10.43
C ASP A 1 -10.75 -14.68 -9.66
N LEU A 2 -10.36 -14.88 -8.39
CA LEU A 2 -9.67 -13.86 -7.57
C LEU A 2 -8.46 -13.17 -8.25
N TRP A 3 -7.56 -13.95 -8.87
CA TRP A 3 -6.40 -13.38 -9.58
C TRP A 3 -6.76 -12.43 -10.72
N LEU A 4 -7.89 -12.65 -11.40
CA LEU A 4 -8.37 -11.72 -12.43
C LEU A 4 -8.83 -10.39 -11.81
N LYS A 5 -9.47 -10.44 -10.64
CA LYS A 5 -9.85 -9.24 -9.87
C LYS A 5 -8.61 -8.46 -9.39
N LEU A 6 -7.57 -9.17 -8.95
CA LEU A 6 -6.29 -8.54 -8.57
C LEU A 6 -5.60 -7.88 -9.76
N LEU A 7 -5.58 -8.55 -10.93
CA LEU A 7 -5.07 -7.95 -12.16
C LEU A 7 -5.90 -6.74 -12.58
N LEU A 8 -7.22 -6.81 -12.46
CA LEU A 8 -8.12 -5.67 -12.73
C LEU A 8 -7.81 -4.48 -11.81
N ALA A 9 -7.59 -4.72 -10.52
CA ALA A 9 -7.21 -3.68 -9.55
C ALA A 9 -5.79 -3.14 -9.77
N PHE A 10 -4.92 -3.90 -10.43
CA PHE A 10 -3.55 -3.50 -10.77
C PHE A 10 -3.49 -2.54 -11.97
N LEU A 11 -4.40 -2.69 -12.94
CA LEU A 11 -4.37 -1.94 -14.21
C LEU A 11 -4.35 -0.42 -14.03
N PRO A 12 -5.24 0.23 -13.23
CA PRO A 12 -5.27 1.69 -13.14
C PRO A 12 -3.94 2.26 -12.64
N LEU A 13 -3.35 1.62 -11.63
CA LEU A 13 -2.06 2.04 -11.07
C LEU A 13 -0.95 2.01 -12.12
N VAL A 14 -0.82 0.92 -12.89
CA VAL A 14 0.27 0.78 -13.87
C VAL A 14 0.08 1.70 -15.06
N ILE A 15 -1.15 1.86 -15.55
CA ILE A 15 -1.43 2.77 -16.65
C ILE A 15 -1.05 4.21 -16.26
N ILE A 16 -1.54 4.68 -15.11
CA ILE A 16 -1.26 6.05 -14.65
C ILE A 16 0.22 6.19 -14.25
N GLY A 17 0.79 5.21 -13.54
CA GLY A 17 2.19 5.22 -13.15
C GLY A 17 3.15 5.27 -14.33
N PHE A 18 2.81 4.61 -15.44
CA PHE A 18 3.59 4.65 -16.66
C PHE A 18 3.45 6.00 -17.40
N ILE A 19 2.22 6.50 -17.55
CA ILE A 19 1.94 7.78 -18.26
C ILE A 19 2.57 8.97 -17.53
N PHE A 20 2.47 9.01 -16.20
CA PHE A 20 2.90 10.14 -15.37
C PHE A 20 4.25 9.91 -14.68
N LYS A 21 5.06 8.97 -15.15
CA LYS A 21 6.31 8.55 -14.48
C LYS A 21 7.26 9.72 -14.17
N ASP A 22 7.34 10.71 -15.04
CA ASP A 22 8.29 11.82 -14.90
C ASP A 22 7.75 12.90 -13.95
N GLN A 23 6.43 13.13 -13.93
CA GLN A 23 5.77 13.95 -12.92
C GLN A 23 5.83 13.31 -11.53
N ILE A 24 5.65 12.00 -11.45
CA ILE A 24 5.76 11.26 -10.18
C ILE A 24 7.19 11.39 -9.61
N LYS A 25 8.22 11.35 -10.45
CA LYS A 25 9.61 11.56 -10.02
C LYS A 25 9.85 12.93 -9.36
N THR A 26 9.20 14.00 -9.82
CA THR A 26 9.40 15.34 -9.21
C THR A 26 8.82 15.44 -7.80
N LEU A 27 7.91 14.52 -7.43
CA LEU A 27 7.30 14.43 -6.11
C LEU A 27 8.20 13.67 -5.10
N PHE A 28 9.32 13.08 -5.52
CA PHE A 28 10.25 12.40 -4.62
C PHE A 28 11.13 13.38 -3.85
N ASN A 29 10.54 14.01 -2.84
CA ASN A 29 11.24 14.82 -1.85
C ASN A 29 10.65 14.58 -0.45
N VAL A 30 11.44 14.86 0.59
CA VAL A 30 11.07 14.56 1.99
C VAL A 30 9.83 15.36 2.41
N GLU A 31 9.68 16.59 1.93
CA GLU A 31 8.53 17.46 2.22
C GLU A 31 7.22 16.83 1.72
N THR A 32 7.20 16.35 0.47
CA THR A 32 6.03 15.66 -0.11
C THR A 32 5.68 14.40 0.69
N VAL A 33 6.70 13.60 1.04
CA VAL A 33 6.51 12.41 1.88
C VAL A 33 5.89 12.78 3.22
N ALA A 34 6.40 13.81 3.88
CA ALA A 34 5.92 14.25 5.18
C ALA A 34 4.44 14.70 5.14
N TRP A 35 4.06 15.51 4.14
CA TRP A 35 2.67 15.92 3.94
C TRP A 35 1.75 14.73 3.64
N MET A 36 2.17 13.79 2.79
CA MET A 36 1.36 12.60 2.50
C MET A 36 1.25 11.62 3.69
N PHE A 37 2.23 11.62 4.59
CA PHE A 37 2.11 10.95 5.89
C PHE A 37 0.97 11.57 6.71
N ILE A 38 0.96 12.90 6.87
CA ILE A 38 -0.07 13.63 7.62
C ILE A 38 -1.45 13.44 6.98
N ILE A 39 -1.59 13.72 5.67
CA ILE A 39 -2.85 13.59 4.93
C ILE A 39 -3.37 12.16 5.01
N GLY A 40 -2.52 11.18 4.71
CA GLY A 40 -2.89 9.77 4.81
C GLY A 40 -3.31 9.40 6.23
N GLY A 41 -2.63 9.93 7.25
CA GLY A 41 -3.00 9.72 8.65
C GLY A 41 -4.40 10.24 8.98
N PHE A 42 -4.76 11.44 8.54
CA PHE A 42 -6.13 11.95 8.67
C PHE A 42 -7.15 11.10 7.90
N VAL A 43 -6.83 10.64 6.69
CA VAL A 43 -7.70 9.75 5.92
C VAL A 43 -8.01 8.46 6.71
N PHE A 44 -6.99 7.84 7.33
CA PHE A 44 -7.19 6.68 8.20
C PHE A 44 -8.15 7.00 9.36
N LEU A 45 -7.97 8.13 10.03
CA LEU A 45 -8.84 8.53 11.15
C LEU A 45 -10.27 8.81 10.73
N ILE A 46 -10.47 9.50 9.60
CA ILE A 46 -11.79 9.86 9.07
C ILE A 46 -12.55 8.60 8.66
N VAL A 47 -11.93 7.73 7.88
CA VAL A 47 -12.58 6.50 7.40
C VAL A 47 -12.94 5.59 8.56
N GLU A 48 -12.06 5.50 9.55
CA GLU A 48 -12.29 4.72 10.76
C GLU A 48 -13.40 5.33 11.64
N TYR A 49 -13.48 6.66 11.74
CA TYR A 49 -14.56 7.36 12.45
C TYR A 49 -15.94 7.09 11.84
N PHE A 50 -16.02 7.02 10.51
CA PHE A 50 -17.28 6.71 9.80
C PHE A 50 -17.51 5.20 9.59
N TYR A 51 -16.59 4.34 10.03
CA TYR A 51 -16.70 2.90 9.83
C TYR A 51 -17.85 2.31 10.64
N LYS A 52 -18.82 1.72 9.93
CA LYS A 52 -19.94 1.00 10.52
C LYS A 52 -19.84 -0.49 10.20
N PRO A 53 -19.57 -1.38 11.17
CA PRO A 53 -19.39 -2.82 10.90
C PRO A 53 -20.54 -3.49 10.14
N LYS A 54 -21.78 -3.01 10.33
CA LYS A 54 -22.97 -3.58 9.68
C LYS A 54 -23.06 -3.31 8.17
N GLU A 55 -22.39 -2.27 7.68
CA GLU A 55 -22.39 -1.88 6.27
C GLU A 55 -21.30 -2.61 5.46
N HIS A 56 -20.42 -3.37 6.12
CA HIS A 56 -19.32 -4.08 5.50
C HIS A 56 -19.62 -5.59 5.46
N THR A 57 -20.27 -6.01 4.39
CA THR A 57 -20.87 -7.35 4.27
C THR A 57 -19.93 -8.39 3.67
N VAL A 58 -18.87 -7.96 2.97
CA VAL A 58 -17.88 -8.84 2.35
C VAL A 58 -16.83 -9.24 3.39
N LYS A 59 -16.74 -10.55 3.69
CA LYS A 59 -15.90 -11.08 4.79
C LYS A 59 -14.81 -12.03 4.31
N GLU A 60 -14.86 -12.43 3.05
CA GLU A 60 -13.84 -13.26 2.42
C GLU A 60 -13.29 -12.59 1.16
N VAL A 61 -12.02 -12.83 0.86
CA VAL A 61 -11.34 -12.15 -0.25
C VAL A 61 -11.86 -12.64 -1.61
N GLU A 62 -12.36 -13.86 -1.65
CA GLU A 62 -12.99 -14.50 -2.79
C GLU A 62 -14.31 -13.83 -3.18
N GLU A 63 -15.04 -13.27 -2.20
CA GLU A 63 -16.32 -12.59 -2.37
C GLU A 63 -16.20 -11.17 -2.94
N VAL A 64 -14.99 -10.61 -2.98
CA VAL A 64 -14.75 -9.28 -3.55
C VAL A 64 -15.26 -9.25 -4.99
N THR A 65 -16.09 -8.27 -5.33
CA THR A 65 -16.66 -8.14 -6.67
C THR A 65 -15.67 -7.48 -7.64
N TYR A 66 -15.87 -7.66 -8.95
CA TYR A 66 -15.08 -6.94 -9.96
C TYR A 66 -15.20 -5.41 -9.83
N THR A 67 -16.38 -4.91 -9.44
CA THR A 67 -16.61 -3.47 -9.20
C THR A 67 -15.79 -2.97 -8.03
N GLN A 68 -15.77 -3.70 -6.90
CA GLN A 68 -14.94 -3.36 -5.74
C GLN A 68 -13.45 -3.43 -6.07
N ALA A 69 -13.01 -4.46 -6.80
CA ALA A 69 -11.63 -4.59 -7.24
C ALA A 69 -11.18 -3.42 -8.14
N TRP A 70 -12.01 -3.04 -9.11
CA TRP A 70 -11.73 -1.87 -9.96
C TRP A 70 -11.66 -0.57 -9.16
N TRP A 71 -12.58 -0.37 -8.22
CA TRP A 71 -12.57 0.77 -7.30
C TRP A 71 -11.29 0.83 -6.46
N VAL A 72 -10.88 -0.30 -5.86
CA VAL A 72 -9.63 -0.39 -5.11
C VAL A 72 -8.44 -0.02 -5.99
N GLY A 73 -8.41 -0.49 -7.24
CA GLY A 73 -7.38 -0.13 -8.21
C GLY A 73 -7.33 1.35 -8.55
N PHE A 74 -8.50 1.99 -8.69
CA PHE A 74 -8.59 3.42 -8.90
C PHE A 74 -8.07 4.21 -7.69
N VAL A 75 -8.47 3.85 -6.47
CA VAL A 75 -7.96 4.49 -5.24
C VAL A 75 -6.44 4.23 -5.07
N GLN A 76 -5.95 3.08 -5.53
CA GLN A 76 -4.52 2.77 -5.50
C GLN A 76 -3.69 3.79 -6.28
N ILE A 77 -4.23 4.52 -7.27
CA ILE A 77 -3.51 5.56 -8.02
C ILE A 77 -2.91 6.62 -7.08
N PHE A 78 -3.58 6.97 -5.98
CA PHE A 78 -3.06 7.94 -5.00
C PHE A 78 -1.76 7.47 -4.33
N SER A 79 -1.47 6.16 -4.36
CA SER A 79 -0.22 5.62 -3.85
C SER A 79 1.01 5.93 -4.71
N LEU A 80 0.81 6.47 -5.92
CA LEU A 80 1.90 6.98 -6.76
C LEU A 80 2.54 8.24 -6.19
N VAL A 81 1.83 9.00 -5.33
CA VAL A 81 2.42 10.14 -4.63
C VAL A 81 3.27 9.60 -3.46
N PRO A 82 4.58 9.93 -3.40
CA PRO A 82 5.46 9.44 -2.33
C PRO A 82 4.93 9.78 -0.94
N GLY A 83 4.91 8.78 -0.05
CA GLY A 83 4.43 8.92 1.33
C GLY A 83 2.99 8.47 1.58
N THR A 84 2.12 8.35 0.56
CA THR A 84 0.69 8.00 0.74
C THR A 84 0.45 6.61 1.35
N SER A 85 1.44 5.70 1.26
CA SER A 85 1.31 4.26 1.57
C SER A 85 0.36 3.54 0.63
N ARG A 86 0.92 2.67 -0.23
CA ARG A 86 0.14 1.83 -1.14
C ARG A 86 -0.82 0.92 -0.40
N ALA A 87 -0.34 0.20 0.61
CA ALA A 87 -1.21 -0.67 1.41
C ALA A 87 -2.33 0.13 2.09
N GLY A 88 -2.05 1.35 2.55
CA GLY A 88 -3.07 2.22 3.13
C GLY A 88 -4.14 2.64 2.12
N ALA A 89 -3.73 3.10 0.94
CA ALA A 89 -4.66 3.49 -0.12
C ALA A 89 -5.59 2.33 -0.53
N THR A 90 -5.06 1.12 -0.71
CA THR A 90 -5.87 -0.04 -1.13
C THR A 90 -6.75 -0.59 -0.02
N ILE A 91 -6.28 -0.62 1.23
CA ILE A 91 -7.09 -1.03 2.39
C ILE A 91 -8.26 -0.05 2.57
N ILE A 92 -7.96 1.24 2.60
CA ILE A 92 -8.98 2.28 2.76
C ILE A 92 -9.96 2.26 1.58
N GLY A 93 -9.46 2.14 0.34
CA GLY A 93 -10.31 1.96 -0.83
C GLY A 93 -11.22 0.74 -0.73
N GLY A 94 -10.71 -0.37 -0.20
CA GLY A 94 -11.47 -1.60 0.05
C GLY A 94 -12.58 -1.36 1.07
N MET A 95 -12.24 -0.77 2.22
CA MET A 95 -13.20 -0.43 3.28
C MET A 95 -14.31 0.49 2.75
N LEU A 96 -13.94 1.55 2.03
CA LEU A 96 -14.90 2.47 1.41
C LEU A 96 -15.84 1.80 0.39
N SER A 97 -15.48 0.62 -0.12
CA SER A 97 -16.30 -0.19 -1.01
C SER A 97 -17.08 -1.31 -0.32
N GLY A 98 -17.05 -1.36 1.02
CA GLY A 98 -17.82 -2.31 1.84
C GLY A 98 -17.09 -3.58 2.26
N LEU A 99 -15.76 -3.64 2.11
CA LEU A 99 -14.96 -4.76 2.64
C LEU A 99 -14.66 -4.53 4.12
N ASP A 100 -14.77 -5.56 4.95
CA ASP A 100 -14.28 -5.44 6.32
C ASP A 100 -12.75 -5.26 6.36
N ARG A 101 -12.22 -4.82 7.51
CA ARG A 101 -10.78 -4.49 7.65
C ARG A 101 -9.87 -5.66 7.27
N LYS A 102 -10.26 -6.89 7.63
CA LYS A 102 -9.49 -8.09 7.34
C LYS A 102 -9.47 -8.37 5.84
N THR A 103 -10.64 -8.38 5.20
CA THR A 103 -10.78 -8.66 3.77
C THR A 103 -10.09 -7.60 2.92
N ALA A 104 -10.24 -6.32 3.30
CA ALA A 104 -9.53 -5.22 2.63
C ALA A 104 -8.01 -5.36 2.76
N SER A 105 -7.51 -5.81 3.92
CA SER A 105 -6.10 -6.10 4.16
C SER A 105 -5.59 -7.29 3.34
N ASP A 106 -6.33 -8.39 3.34
CA ASP A 106 -6.00 -9.60 2.57
C ASP A 106 -5.95 -9.29 1.07
N PHE A 107 -6.95 -8.58 0.55
CA PHE A 107 -6.97 -8.14 -0.85
C PHE A 107 -5.80 -7.21 -1.18
N SER A 108 -5.51 -6.23 -0.31
CA SER A 108 -4.39 -5.31 -0.46
C SER A 108 -3.03 -6.01 -0.49
N PHE A 109 -2.81 -7.01 0.37
CA PHE A 109 -1.58 -7.78 0.38
C PHE A 109 -1.44 -8.70 -0.82
N LEU A 110 -2.52 -9.31 -1.30
CA LEU A 110 -2.46 -10.08 -2.55
C LEU A 110 -2.21 -9.18 -3.77
N LEU A 111 -2.83 -8.00 -3.80
CA LEU A 111 -2.61 -6.99 -4.85
C LEU A 111 -1.15 -6.47 -4.84
N ALA A 112 -0.47 -6.54 -3.70
CA ALA A 112 0.95 -6.21 -3.60
C ALA A 112 1.83 -7.01 -4.55
N ILE A 113 1.49 -8.28 -4.76
CA ILE A 113 2.34 -9.23 -5.47
C ILE A 113 2.54 -8.78 -6.93
N PRO A 114 1.49 -8.57 -7.74
CA PRO A 114 1.68 -8.06 -9.10
C PRO A 114 2.23 -6.62 -9.14
N VAL A 115 1.82 -5.75 -8.20
CA VAL A 115 2.29 -4.36 -8.14
C VAL A 115 3.79 -4.28 -7.88
N MET A 116 4.25 -4.82 -6.75
CA MET A 116 5.66 -4.74 -6.34
C MET A 116 6.54 -5.61 -7.22
N GLY A 117 6.04 -6.76 -7.70
CA GLY A 117 6.75 -7.58 -8.68
C GLY A 117 7.04 -6.82 -9.97
N THR A 118 6.06 -6.07 -10.49
CA THR A 118 6.24 -5.24 -11.68
C THR A 118 7.17 -4.07 -11.42
N VAL A 119 6.96 -3.31 -10.33
CA VAL A 119 7.75 -2.11 -10.02
C VAL A 119 9.20 -2.47 -9.73
N SER A 120 9.46 -3.42 -8.83
CA SER A 120 10.82 -3.85 -8.48
C SER A 120 11.50 -4.57 -9.65
N GLY A 121 10.75 -5.36 -10.43
CA GLY A 121 11.29 -6.01 -11.63
C GLY A 121 11.71 -5.01 -12.70
N TYR A 122 10.86 -4.00 -12.97
CA TYR A 122 11.17 -2.92 -13.90
C TYR A 122 12.38 -2.09 -13.45
N ASP A 123 12.45 -1.77 -12.15
CA ASP A 123 13.56 -1.01 -11.59
C ASP A 123 14.88 -1.81 -11.67
N LEU A 124 14.85 -3.09 -11.33
CA LEU A 124 16.00 -4.00 -11.48
C LEU A 124 16.46 -4.08 -12.93
N LEU A 125 15.55 -4.25 -13.90
CA LEU A 125 15.90 -4.32 -15.32
C LEU A 125 16.53 -3.01 -15.83
N LYS A 126 16.13 -1.87 -15.28
CA LYS A 126 16.66 -0.57 -15.68
C LYS A 126 18.03 -0.29 -15.04
N HIS A 127 18.24 -0.79 -13.82
CA HIS A 127 19.42 -0.51 -13.00
C HIS A 127 20.35 -1.72 -12.83
N TYR A 128 20.19 -2.80 -13.62
CA TYR A 128 20.93 -4.06 -13.47
C TYR A 128 22.46 -3.89 -13.53
N GLN A 129 22.96 -2.89 -14.27
CA GLN A 129 24.39 -2.62 -14.38
C GLN A 129 25.00 -2.15 -13.06
N GLU A 130 24.21 -1.52 -12.20
CA GLU A 130 24.62 -1.10 -10.85
C GLU A 130 24.90 -2.31 -9.95
N PHE A 131 24.36 -3.49 -10.29
CA PHE A 131 24.59 -4.74 -9.57
C PHE A 131 25.90 -5.44 -9.97
N ALA A 132 26.56 -5.05 -11.05
CA ALA A 132 27.77 -5.72 -11.53
C ALA A 132 28.91 -5.70 -10.48
N ASN A 133 29.03 -4.59 -9.73
CA ASN A 133 30.02 -4.41 -8.67
C ASN A 133 29.36 -4.33 -7.27
N ALA A 134 28.13 -4.80 -7.13
CA ALA A 134 27.40 -4.74 -5.88
C ALA A 134 28.00 -5.67 -4.81
N ASN A 135 27.84 -5.29 -3.55
CA ASN A 135 28.11 -6.17 -2.42
C ASN A 135 26.99 -7.21 -2.27
N TRP A 136 27.11 -8.31 -3.00
CA TRP A 136 26.12 -9.40 -3.02
C TRP A 136 25.86 -10.01 -1.64
N VAL A 137 26.83 -9.97 -0.72
CA VAL A 137 26.64 -10.42 0.66
C VAL A 137 25.67 -9.50 1.39
N ALA A 138 25.83 -8.19 1.27
CA ALA A 138 24.91 -7.21 1.86
C ALA A 138 23.50 -7.34 1.27
N PHE A 139 23.37 -7.55 -0.05
CA PHE A 139 22.07 -7.80 -0.68
C PHE A 139 21.41 -9.08 -0.18
N GLY A 140 22.17 -10.18 -0.05
CA GLY A 140 21.66 -11.45 0.48
C GLY A 140 21.16 -11.32 1.91
N ILE A 141 21.93 -10.65 2.79
CA ILE A 141 21.52 -10.39 4.17
C ILE A 141 20.27 -9.51 4.20
N GLY A 142 20.26 -8.41 3.46
CA GLY A 142 19.11 -7.50 3.38
C GLY A 142 17.85 -8.20 2.90
N PHE A 143 17.96 -9.07 1.89
CA PHE A 143 16.85 -9.87 1.38
C PHE A 143 16.30 -10.82 2.44
N VAL A 144 17.15 -11.61 3.09
CA VAL A 144 16.71 -12.58 4.12
C VAL A 144 16.08 -11.87 5.31
N VAL A 145 16.67 -10.78 5.78
CA VAL A 145 16.14 -9.99 6.90
C VAL A 145 14.78 -9.38 6.52
N ALA A 146 14.68 -8.74 5.35
CA ALA A 146 13.41 -8.17 4.89
C ALA A 146 12.32 -9.22 4.74
N LEU A 147 12.64 -10.40 4.19
CA LEU A 147 11.71 -11.52 4.04
C LEU A 147 11.16 -12.00 5.39
N VAL A 148 12.04 -12.26 6.36
CA VAL A 148 11.65 -12.77 7.68
C VAL A 148 10.83 -11.72 8.44
N VAL A 149 11.29 -10.46 8.45
CA VAL A 149 10.58 -9.37 9.13
C VAL A 149 9.23 -9.10 8.47
N ALA A 150 9.14 -9.09 7.14
CA ALA A 150 7.87 -8.91 6.44
C ALA A 150 6.89 -10.04 6.75
N TYR A 151 7.33 -11.30 6.73
CA TYR A 151 6.50 -12.46 7.06
C TYR A 151 5.92 -12.35 8.48
N ILE A 152 6.77 -12.07 9.46
CA ILE A 152 6.35 -11.91 10.86
C ILE A 152 5.38 -10.73 10.98
N THR A 153 5.72 -9.59 10.36
CA THR A 153 4.91 -8.37 10.43
C THR A 153 3.53 -8.56 9.83
N VAL A 154 3.42 -9.17 8.64
CA VAL A 154 2.12 -9.44 8.00
C VAL A 154 1.28 -10.36 8.87
N LYS A 155 1.88 -11.43 9.43
CA LYS A 155 1.17 -12.35 10.32
C LYS A 155 0.63 -11.63 11.56
N LEU A 156 1.46 -10.81 12.21
CA LEU A 156 1.06 -10.04 13.39
C LEU A 156 0.02 -8.98 13.05
N PHE A 157 0.16 -8.31 11.92
CA PHE A 157 -0.77 -7.28 11.44
C PHE A 157 -2.17 -7.86 11.18
N LEU A 158 -2.26 -9.04 10.54
CA LEU A 158 -3.55 -9.68 10.30
C LEU A 158 -4.24 -10.09 11.61
N VAL A 159 -3.48 -10.52 12.62
CA VAL A 159 -4.02 -10.79 13.96
C VAL A 159 -4.44 -9.49 14.67
N PHE A 160 -3.66 -8.42 14.52
CA PHE A 160 -3.95 -7.11 15.09
C PHE A 160 -5.27 -6.55 14.55
N ILE A 161 -5.47 -6.57 13.23
CA ILE A 161 -6.63 -5.91 12.61
C ILE A 161 -7.96 -6.63 12.82
N GLN A 162 -7.91 -7.88 13.27
CA GLN A 162 -9.09 -8.61 13.73
C GLN A 162 -9.60 -8.10 15.10
N LYS A 163 -8.73 -7.44 15.88
CA LYS A 163 -9.02 -6.98 17.24
C LYS A 163 -9.04 -5.46 17.39
N PHE A 164 -8.30 -4.76 16.54
CA PHE A 164 -8.07 -3.33 16.63
C PHE A 164 -8.44 -2.61 15.32
N THR A 165 -8.54 -1.29 15.41
CA THR A 165 -8.89 -0.39 14.31
C THR A 165 -7.64 0.18 13.65
N PHE A 166 -7.84 0.95 12.57
CA PHE A 166 -6.71 1.66 11.95
C PHE A 166 -6.32 2.98 12.63
N VAL A 167 -7.00 3.37 13.73
CA VAL A 167 -6.72 4.62 14.46
C VAL A 167 -5.23 4.76 14.85
N PRO A 168 -4.56 3.74 15.42
CA PRO A 168 -3.15 3.87 15.80
C PRO A 168 -2.23 4.13 14.61
N PHE A 169 -2.54 3.56 13.44
CA PHE A 169 -1.79 3.82 12.21
C PHE A 169 -2.00 5.25 11.72
N GLY A 170 -3.23 5.77 11.82
CA GLY A 170 -3.52 7.18 11.51
C GLY A 170 -2.71 8.14 12.38
N ILE A 171 -2.71 7.93 13.70
CA ILE A 171 -1.94 8.73 14.66
C ILE A 171 -0.43 8.63 14.38
N TYR A 172 0.09 7.40 14.23
CA TYR A 172 1.51 7.19 13.90
C TYR A 172 1.92 7.97 12.65
N ARG A 173 1.09 7.93 11.60
CA ARG A 173 1.39 8.62 10.35
C ARG A 173 1.43 10.14 10.51
N ILE A 174 0.50 10.73 11.27
CA ILE A 174 0.48 12.17 11.55
C ILE A 174 1.73 12.57 12.35
N VAL A 175 2.01 11.86 13.45
CA VAL A 175 3.17 12.15 14.32
C VAL A 175 4.47 12.03 13.54
N PHE A 176 4.63 10.98 12.73
CA PHE A 176 5.83 10.79 11.92
C PHE A 176 5.97 11.84 10.82
N GLY A 177 4.87 12.23 10.17
CA GLY A 177 4.90 13.30 9.17
C GLY A 177 5.28 14.66 9.78
N ILE A 178 4.77 15.00 10.97
CA ILE A 178 5.19 16.19 11.71
C ILE A 178 6.68 16.11 12.05
N PHE A 179 7.15 14.95 12.53
CA PHE A 179 8.56 14.72 12.81
C PHE A 179 9.44 14.94 11.57
N LEU A 180 9.04 14.43 10.41
CA LEU A 180 9.75 14.66 9.15
C LEU A 180 9.83 16.15 8.80
N LEU A 181 8.74 16.92 8.96
CA LEU A 181 8.76 18.37 8.71
C LEU A 181 9.66 19.14 9.68
N MET A 182 9.85 18.66 10.91
CA MET A 182 10.72 19.33 11.89
C MET A 182 12.22 19.13 11.62
N ILE A 183 12.59 18.08 10.88
CA ILE A 183 14.00 17.75 10.59
C ILE A 183 14.47 18.20 9.21
N ILE A 184 13.57 18.77 8.39
CA ILE A 184 13.86 19.41 7.09
C ILE A 184 14.13 20.89 7.33
#